data_AF-M9R944-F1
#
_entry.id   AF-M9R944-F1
#
_cell.length_a   1.000
_cell.length_b   1.000
_cell.length_c   1.000
_cell.angle_alpha   90.00
_cell.angle_beta   90.00
_cell.angle_gamma   90.00
#
_symmetry.space_group_name_H-M   'P 1'
#
loop_
_entity.id
_entity.type
_entity.pdbx_description
1 polymer ?
#
loop_
_entity_poly.entity_id
_entity_poly.type
_entity_poly.pdbx_seq_one_letter_code
_entity_poly.pdbx_strand_id
1 'polypeptide(L)'
;MTRPIIDNKAARAVFLDHHLLLGSRSGSGTGGDLQGVIDHLGFVQVDSVNTLARAHDLILWSRRQKYRVPNLPKCMKARGAFEHWTHDASCISMQYFPMWRHKFAKDKAHMDAKWPAWRRSGFREQIDEVLRQITDEGSCTSMDVGANEERGSGGWWDWHPSKTALEYLWRSGDLSVCHRKGFRKVYDLTERVIPPEQLNARVSEDDMIDWACTSALDRLGFATSGEIAAFYAIITPAQAKHWCVVALTGQRLIEVDIEAADGSLRPSFILANTTQSELSAPNNRVRLLSPFDPALRDRKRAQRLFNFHYRIEIFVPAPKRQYGYYVFPVLQGDRLIGRIDTRRDGTATFVTAFWPEKGVRMGKARVRALAAEIDRVATFVGSTDVVWGDGWLKENY
;
A
#
# COMPACT_ATOMS: atom_id res chain seq x y z
N MET A 1 9.87 -5.17 35.66
CA MET A 1 8.42 -5.44 35.52
C MET A 1 8.25 -6.38 34.35
N THR A 2 7.40 -7.40 34.47
CA THR A 2 7.05 -8.29 33.36
C THR A 2 6.22 -7.54 32.33
N ARG A 3 6.54 -7.69 31.04
CA ARG A 3 5.79 -7.05 29.96
C ARG A 3 4.38 -7.68 29.87
N PRO A 4 3.31 -6.89 29.71
CA PRO A 4 1.99 -7.43 29.42
C PRO A 4 2.02 -8.26 28.14
N ILE A 5 1.34 -9.41 28.15
CA ILE A 5 1.20 -10.27 26.97
C ILE A 5 -0.12 -9.93 26.28
N ILE A 6 -0.07 -9.69 24.97
CA ILE A 6 -1.25 -9.61 24.10
C ILE A 6 -1.32 -10.93 23.32
N ASP A 7 -2.34 -11.73 23.60
CA ASP A 7 -2.53 -13.01 22.93
C ASP A 7 -2.73 -12.85 21.41
N ASN A 8 -2.50 -13.92 20.66
CA ASN A 8 -2.49 -13.83 19.19
C ASN A 8 -3.85 -13.40 18.62
N LYS A 9 -4.95 -13.80 19.26
CA LYS A 9 -6.31 -13.48 18.80
C LYS A 9 -6.59 -11.99 18.98
N ALA A 10 -6.27 -11.43 20.14
CA ALA A 10 -6.37 -10.01 20.43
C ALA A 10 -5.46 -9.19 19.50
N ALA A 11 -4.22 -9.64 19.30
CA ALA A 11 -3.28 -8.98 18.39
C ALA A 11 -3.81 -8.92 16.94
N ARG A 12 -4.39 -10.01 16.42
CA ARG A 12 -5.02 -10.01 15.10
C ARG A 12 -6.22 -9.07 15.04
N ALA A 13 -7.07 -9.06 16.06
CA ALA A 13 -8.24 -8.20 16.12
C ALA A 13 -7.84 -6.71 16.09
N VAL A 14 -6.93 -6.29 16.97
CA VAL A 14 -6.36 -4.94 16.98
C VAL A 14 -5.81 -4.60 15.59
N PHE A 15 -4.89 -5.41 15.07
CA PHE A 15 -4.25 -5.15 13.78
C PHE A 15 -5.26 -5.00 12.64
N LEU A 16 -6.25 -5.89 12.54
CA LEU A 16 -7.27 -5.83 11.50
C LEU A 16 -8.23 -4.66 11.68
N ASP A 17 -8.52 -4.23 12.90
CA ASP A 17 -9.36 -3.06 13.16
C ASP A 17 -8.71 -1.77 12.67
N HIS A 18 -7.43 -1.57 13.01
CA HIS A 18 -6.60 -0.46 12.52
C HIS A 18 -6.37 -0.48 10.99
N HIS A 19 -6.69 -1.59 10.33
CA HIS A 19 -6.65 -1.71 8.87
C HIS A 19 -8.04 -1.61 8.20
N LEU A 20 -9.10 -1.33 8.97
CA LEU A 20 -10.50 -1.31 8.53
C LEU A 20 -10.99 -2.65 7.95
N LEU A 21 -10.38 -3.75 8.40
CA LEU A 21 -10.69 -5.12 8.00
C LEU A 21 -11.53 -5.89 9.02
N LEU A 22 -11.72 -5.33 10.22
CA LEU A 22 -12.60 -5.88 11.25
C LEU A 22 -13.99 -5.22 11.23
N GLY A 23 -15.03 -5.98 11.61
CA GLY A 23 -16.40 -5.48 11.69
C GLY A 23 -17.05 -5.13 10.34
N SER A 24 -18.29 -4.62 10.41
CA SER A 24 -19.03 -4.14 9.24
C SER A 24 -18.62 -2.71 8.89
N ARG A 25 -17.61 -2.57 8.04
CA ARG A 25 -17.11 -1.26 7.59
C ARG A 25 -17.80 -0.85 6.28
N SER A 26 -19.08 -0.51 6.36
CA SER A 26 -19.83 -0.01 5.20
C SER A 26 -19.54 1.47 4.93
N GLY A 27 -19.78 1.93 3.71
CA GLY A 27 -19.61 3.32 3.32
C GLY A 27 -19.80 3.50 1.81
N SER A 28 -19.84 4.74 1.35
CA SER A 28 -20.11 5.07 -0.05
C SER A 28 -18.92 4.79 -0.98
N GLY A 29 -17.69 4.73 -0.43
CA GLY A 29 -16.46 4.57 -1.20
C GLY A 29 -16.18 5.75 -2.14
N THR A 30 -16.69 6.94 -1.83
CA THR A 30 -16.52 8.19 -2.60
C THR A 30 -16.49 9.41 -1.68
N GLY A 31 -16.01 10.55 -2.19
CA GLY A 31 -15.97 11.82 -1.46
C GLY A 31 -15.27 11.69 -0.11
N GLY A 32 -15.87 12.29 0.93
CA GLY A 32 -15.32 12.28 2.29
C GLY A 32 -15.15 10.87 2.90
N ASP A 33 -16.00 9.89 2.55
CA ASP A 33 -15.82 8.51 3.04
C ASP A 33 -14.55 7.87 2.45
N LEU A 34 -14.28 8.09 1.16
CA LEU A 34 -13.04 7.62 0.55
C LEU A 34 -11.81 8.34 1.12
N GLN A 35 -11.90 9.66 1.29
CA GLN A 35 -10.83 10.45 1.91
C GLN A 35 -10.51 9.91 3.31
N GLY A 36 -11.51 9.67 4.15
CA GLY A 36 -11.33 9.11 5.49
C GLY A 36 -10.65 7.74 5.49
N VAL A 37 -10.92 6.88 4.51
CA VAL A 37 -10.21 5.60 4.37
C VAL A 37 -8.73 5.82 4.01
N ILE A 38 -8.43 6.72 3.08
CA ILE A 38 -7.05 7.02 2.67
C ILE A 38 -6.26 7.64 3.84
N ASP A 39 -6.87 8.60 4.55
CA ASP A 39 -6.26 9.24 5.71
C ASP A 39 -5.98 8.24 6.84
N HIS A 40 -6.95 7.36 7.12
CA HIS A 40 -6.81 6.33 8.13
C HIS A 40 -5.67 5.35 7.80
N LEU A 41 -5.61 4.84 6.56
CA LEU A 41 -4.50 3.97 6.13
C LEU A 41 -3.17 4.71 6.01
N GLY A 42 -3.22 6.03 5.85
CA GLY A 42 -2.08 6.93 5.61
C GLY A 42 -1.54 6.89 4.18
N PHE A 43 -1.59 5.73 3.54
CA PHE A 43 -1.30 5.57 2.12
C PHE A 43 -2.02 4.36 1.52
N VAL A 44 -2.12 4.34 0.19
CA VAL A 44 -2.59 3.19 -0.59
C VAL A 44 -1.60 2.94 -1.72
N GLN A 45 -0.99 1.75 -1.74
CA GLN A 45 -0.01 1.39 -2.77
C GLN A 45 -0.66 1.33 -4.16
N VAL A 46 -0.03 2.00 -5.12
CA VAL A 46 -0.41 2.00 -6.53
C VAL A 46 0.42 0.96 -7.26
N ASP A 47 -0.24 0.08 -8.01
CA ASP A 47 0.43 -0.95 -8.80
C ASP A 47 -0.18 -1.05 -10.20
N SER A 48 0.65 -1.51 -11.15
CA SER A 48 0.29 -1.61 -12.56
C SER A 48 -0.38 -2.93 -12.92
N VAL A 49 -0.15 -3.99 -12.14
CA VAL A 49 -0.68 -5.33 -12.44
C VAL A 49 -2.20 -5.30 -12.33
N ASN A 50 -2.86 -5.80 -13.37
CA ASN A 50 -4.31 -5.77 -13.49
C ASN A 50 -4.86 -7.14 -13.93
N THR A 51 -4.48 -8.20 -13.22
CA THR A 51 -4.98 -9.56 -13.47
C THR A 51 -6.48 -9.67 -13.16
N LEU A 52 -6.95 -9.00 -12.11
CA LEU A 52 -8.36 -8.95 -11.71
C LEU A 52 -8.79 -7.49 -11.47
N ALA A 53 -8.10 -6.84 -10.53
CA ALA A 53 -8.17 -5.43 -10.24
C ALA A 53 -6.77 -4.95 -9.84
N ARG A 54 -6.51 -3.64 -9.99
CA ARG A 54 -5.26 -3.06 -9.49
C ARG A 54 -5.25 -3.04 -7.97
N ALA A 55 -4.04 -3.02 -7.40
CA ALA A 55 -3.84 -3.09 -5.96
C ALA A 55 -4.63 -2.03 -5.18
N HIS A 56 -4.48 -0.75 -5.53
CA HIS A 56 -5.16 0.37 -4.87
C HIS A 56 -6.68 0.23 -4.92
N ASP A 57 -7.22 -0.20 -6.06
CA ASP A 57 -8.65 -0.38 -6.25
C ASP A 57 -9.19 -1.50 -5.35
N LEU A 58 -8.49 -2.64 -5.27
CA LEU A 58 -8.91 -3.76 -4.44
C LEU A 58 -8.71 -3.47 -2.93
N ILE A 59 -7.68 -2.71 -2.55
CA ILE A 59 -7.44 -2.24 -1.17
C ILE A 59 -8.63 -1.40 -0.69
N LEU A 60 -9.05 -0.42 -1.51
CA LEU A 60 -10.16 0.47 -1.17
C LEU A 60 -11.49 -0.29 -1.17
N TRP A 61 -11.70 -1.16 -2.17
CA TRP A 61 -12.92 -1.95 -2.28
C TRP A 61 -13.12 -2.96 -1.14
N SER A 62 -12.04 -3.62 -0.68
CA SER A 62 -12.13 -4.59 0.43
C SER A 62 -12.57 -3.94 1.75
N ARG A 63 -12.41 -2.62 1.86
CA ARG A 63 -12.84 -1.77 2.98
C ARG A 63 -14.17 -1.07 2.72
N ARG A 64 -14.53 -0.82 1.46
CA ARG A 64 -15.77 -0.17 1.02
C ARG A 64 -16.29 -0.81 -0.27
N GLN A 65 -17.19 -1.78 -0.19
CA GLN A 65 -17.69 -2.51 -1.38
C GLN A 65 -18.47 -1.66 -2.40
N LYS A 66 -18.88 -0.44 -2.02
CA LYS A 66 -19.46 0.55 -2.93
C LYS A 66 -18.41 1.38 -3.68
N TYR A 67 -17.11 1.26 -3.32
CA TYR A 67 -16.02 1.88 -4.06
C TYR A 67 -16.05 1.47 -5.53
N ARG A 68 -15.75 2.42 -6.41
CA ARG A 68 -15.62 2.22 -7.86
C ARG A 68 -14.34 2.89 -8.32
N VAL A 69 -13.66 2.27 -9.30
CA VAL A 69 -12.35 2.69 -9.83
C VAL A 69 -12.24 4.20 -10.11
N PRO A 70 -13.26 4.90 -10.67
CA PRO A 70 -13.14 6.34 -10.93
C PRO A 70 -13.03 7.22 -9.68
N ASN A 71 -13.33 6.70 -8.48
CA ASN A 71 -13.39 7.51 -7.27
C ASN A 71 -12.00 7.91 -6.75
N LEU A 72 -10.97 7.04 -6.84
CA LEU A 72 -9.61 7.41 -6.46
C LEU A 72 -9.02 8.50 -7.38
N PRO A 73 -9.08 8.40 -8.73
CA PRO A 73 -8.68 9.49 -9.60
C PRO A 73 -9.43 10.80 -9.33
N LYS A 74 -10.72 10.77 -9.01
CA LYS A 74 -11.49 11.96 -8.61
C LYS A 74 -10.95 12.56 -7.30
N CYS A 75 -10.64 11.71 -6.31
CA CYS A 75 -10.03 12.13 -5.05
C CYS A 75 -8.67 12.82 -5.27
N MET A 76 -7.80 12.23 -6.10
CA MET A 76 -6.51 12.81 -6.48
C MET A 76 -6.67 14.14 -7.21
N LYS A 77 -7.64 14.24 -8.14
CA LYS A 77 -7.95 15.47 -8.86
C LYS A 77 -8.47 16.57 -7.93
N ALA A 78 -9.21 16.20 -6.88
CA ALA A 78 -9.68 17.08 -5.82
C ALA A 78 -8.63 17.38 -4.75
N ARG A 79 -7.35 16.99 -4.96
CA ARG A 79 -6.23 17.23 -4.05
C ARG A 79 -6.40 16.60 -2.66
N GLY A 80 -7.17 15.51 -2.57
CA GLY A 80 -7.28 14.70 -1.36
C GLY A 80 -6.04 13.86 -1.06
N ALA A 81 -5.27 13.52 -2.09
CA ALA A 81 -4.03 12.76 -1.99
C ALA A 81 -3.03 13.16 -3.07
N PHE A 82 -1.74 12.92 -2.82
CA PHE A 82 -0.64 13.06 -3.77
C PHE A 82 0.04 11.71 -4.01
N GLU A 83 0.67 11.54 -5.17
CA GLU A 83 1.38 10.30 -5.50
C GLU A 83 2.88 10.48 -5.26
N HIS A 84 3.46 9.66 -4.39
CA HIS A 84 4.90 9.60 -4.17
C HIS A 84 5.34 8.22 -3.67
N TRP A 85 6.65 8.01 -3.61
CA TRP A 85 7.26 6.86 -2.94
C TRP A 85 7.06 6.92 -1.42
N THR A 86 6.55 5.83 -0.86
CA THR A 86 6.75 5.38 0.52
C THR A 86 7.86 4.30 0.50
N HIS A 87 7.56 3.05 0.88
CA HIS A 87 8.32 1.86 0.48
C HIS A 87 8.10 1.51 -1.00
N ASP A 88 6.97 1.91 -1.57
CA ASP A 88 6.58 1.71 -2.97
C ASP A 88 5.72 2.91 -3.44
N ALA A 89 5.43 3.01 -4.74
CA ALA A 89 4.61 4.07 -5.29
C ALA A 89 3.21 4.02 -4.66
N SER A 90 2.78 5.13 -4.06
CA SER A 90 1.55 5.17 -3.27
C SER A 90 0.79 6.48 -3.45
N CYS A 91 -0.53 6.42 -3.33
CA CYS A 91 -1.37 7.58 -3.04
C CYS A 91 -1.30 7.86 -1.54
N ILE A 92 -0.85 9.05 -1.15
CA ILE A 92 -0.59 9.46 0.22
C ILE A 92 -1.54 10.63 0.54
N SER A 93 -2.09 10.66 1.75
CA SER A 93 -2.95 11.76 2.19
C SER A 93 -2.29 13.11 1.97
N MET A 94 -3.00 14.08 1.37
CA MET A 94 -2.45 15.40 1.04
C MET A 94 -1.91 16.14 2.27
N GLN A 95 -2.54 15.92 3.43
CA GLN A 95 -2.12 16.52 4.69
C GLN A 95 -0.69 16.12 5.12
N TYR A 96 -0.13 15.06 4.56
CA TYR A 96 1.22 14.56 4.88
C TYR A 96 2.31 15.09 3.95
N PHE A 97 1.95 15.89 2.95
CA PHE A 97 2.94 16.50 2.06
C PHE A 97 4.08 17.24 2.80
N PRO A 98 3.83 18.01 3.89
CA PRO A 98 4.91 18.68 4.63
C PRO A 98 5.96 17.72 5.19
N MET A 99 5.54 16.51 5.61
CA MET A 99 6.43 15.46 6.13
C MET A 99 7.32 14.90 5.02
N TRP A 100 6.78 14.79 3.80
CA TRP A 100 7.51 14.26 2.64
C TRP A 100 8.63 15.18 2.15
N ARG A 101 8.66 16.46 2.54
CA ARG A 101 9.77 17.37 2.19
C ARG A 101 11.13 16.86 2.66
N HIS A 102 11.17 16.22 3.84
CA HIS A 102 12.38 15.57 4.34
C HIS A 102 12.81 14.39 3.47
N LYS A 103 11.84 13.62 2.96
CA LYS A 103 12.12 12.56 1.99
C LYS A 103 12.64 13.13 0.68
N PHE A 104 12.04 14.21 0.16
CA PHE A 104 12.49 14.84 -1.08
C PHE A 104 13.94 15.30 -1.00
N ALA A 105 14.33 15.94 0.11
CA ALA A 105 15.71 16.37 0.34
C ALA A 105 16.68 15.17 0.40
N LYS A 106 16.32 14.11 1.12
CA LYS A 106 17.11 12.87 1.22
C LYS A 106 17.25 12.16 -0.14
N ASP A 107 16.15 12.05 -0.88
CA ASP A 107 16.12 11.43 -2.20
C ASP A 107 16.94 12.28 -3.20
N LYS A 108 16.82 13.61 -3.18
CA LYS A 108 17.64 14.50 -4.00
C LYS A 108 19.13 14.30 -3.74
N ALA A 109 19.56 14.34 -2.47
CA ALA A 109 20.96 14.11 -2.11
C ALA A 109 21.46 12.72 -2.55
N HIS A 110 20.62 11.68 -2.41
CA HIS A 110 20.94 10.34 -2.89
C HIS A 110 21.09 10.29 -4.41
N MET A 111 20.14 10.87 -5.15
CA MET A 111 20.18 10.92 -6.62
C MET A 111 21.40 11.70 -7.10
N ASP A 112 21.70 12.84 -6.48
CA ASP A 112 22.87 13.64 -6.84
C ASP A 112 24.18 12.86 -6.69
N ALA A 113 24.30 12.05 -5.63
CA ALA A 113 25.47 11.24 -5.36
C ALA A 113 25.59 9.97 -6.22
N LYS A 114 24.46 9.39 -6.68
CA LYS A 114 24.45 8.04 -7.28
C LYS A 114 24.03 7.99 -8.75
N TRP A 115 23.08 8.84 -9.17
CA TRP A 115 22.53 8.77 -10.52
C TRP A 115 23.52 9.10 -11.64
N PRO A 116 24.53 9.98 -11.47
CA PRO A 116 25.57 10.16 -12.49
C PRO A 116 26.30 8.86 -12.88
N ALA A 117 26.40 7.89 -11.97
CA ALA A 117 27.02 6.60 -12.23
C ALA A 117 26.02 5.49 -12.62
N TRP A 118 24.73 5.66 -12.32
CA TRP A 118 23.70 4.61 -12.48
C TRP A 118 22.72 4.84 -13.62
N ARG A 119 22.70 6.06 -14.19
CA ARG A 119 21.80 6.47 -15.27
C ARG A 119 22.61 6.91 -16.47
N ARG A 120 21.95 6.99 -17.62
CA ARG A 120 22.52 7.60 -18.82
C ARG A 120 22.95 9.03 -18.49
N SER A 121 24.09 9.45 -19.03
CA SER A 121 24.56 10.83 -18.95
C SER A 121 23.58 11.79 -19.65
N GLY A 122 23.74 13.10 -19.43
CA GLY A 122 22.93 14.12 -20.08
C GLY A 122 21.63 14.47 -19.37
N PHE A 123 21.23 13.75 -18.31
CA PHE A 123 19.94 14.03 -17.65
C PHE A 123 19.96 15.33 -16.85
N ARG A 124 21.11 15.78 -16.34
CA ARG A 124 21.20 17.02 -15.55
C ARG A 124 20.95 18.23 -16.44
N GLU A 125 21.45 18.16 -17.66
CA GLU A 125 21.32 19.15 -18.72
C GLU A 125 19.87 19.28 -19.20
N GLN A 126 19.04 18.24 -19.01
CA GLN A 126 17.61 18.27 -19.36
C GLN A 126 16.70 18.76 -18.23
N ILE A 127 17.21 19.00 -17.01
CA ILE A 127 16.38 19.40 -15.87
C ILE A 127 15.69 20.74 -16.16
N ASP A 128 16.45 21.75 -16.56
CA ASP A 128 15.93 23.10 -16.82
C ASP A 128 14.98 23.10 -18.03
N GLU A 129 15.28 22.31 -19.06
CA GLU A 129 14.43 22.20 -20.24
C GLU A 129 13.08 21.54 -19.91
N VAL A 130 13.07 20.46 -19.12
CA VAL A 130 11.82 19.82 -18.67
C VAL A 130 11.00 20.77 -17.80
N LEU A 131 11.63 21.50 -16.89
CA LEU A 131 10.93 22.50 -16.07
C LEU A 131 10.35 23.64 -16.92
N ARG A 132 11.13 24.15 -17.87
CA ARG A 132 10.71 25.21 -18.80
C ARG A 132 9.52 24.75 -19.65
N GLN A 133 9.59 23.56 -20.23
CA GLN A 133 8.50 22.98 -21.00
C GLN A 133 7.20 22.91 -20.16
N ILE A 134 7.26 22.41 -18.92
CA ILE A 134 6.07 22.31 -18.05
C ILE A 134 5.56 23.70 -17.62
N THR A 135 6.47 24.65 -17.44
CA THR A 135 6.12 26.04 -17.09
C THR A 135 5.34 26.70 -18.23
N ASP A 136 5.84 26.58 -19.46
CA ASP A 136 5.36 27.25 -20.67
C ASP A 136 4.14 26.55 -21.29
N GLU A 137 4.17 25.21 -21.40
CA GLU A 137 3.19 24.40 -22.14
C GLU A 137 2.17 23.70 -21.22
N GLY A 138 2.44 23.64 -19.91
CA GLY A 138 1.61 22.97 -18.92
C GLY A 138 2.02 21.53 -18.64
N SER A 139 1.15 20.79 -17.94
CA SER A 139 1.46 19.44 -17.45
C SER A 139 1.82 18.45 -18.56
N CYS A 140 2.87 17.64 -18.38
CA CYS A 140 3.37 16.73 -19.40
C CYS A 140 3.46 15.28 -18.90
N THR A 141 3.65 14.33 -19.81
CA THR A 141 3.95 12.94 -19.49
C THR A 141 5.37 12.57 -19.94
N SER A 142 5.85 11.41 -19.51
CA SER A 142 7.14 10.88 -19.97
C SER A 142 7.23 10.65 -21.48
N MET A 143 6.13 10.74 -22.23
CA MET A 143 6.12 10.62 -23.70
C MET A 143 6.29 11.96 -24.42
N ASP A 144 6.05 13.07 -23.71
CA ASP A 144 5.99 14.42 -24.27
C ASP A 144 7.34 15.16 -24.11
N VAL A 145 8.29 14.55 -23.39
CA VAL A 145 9.65 15.06 -23.16
C VAL A 145 10.67 14.28 -23.99
N GLY A 146 11.79 14.93 -24.34
CA GLY A 146 12.90 14.29 -25.05
C GLY A 146 12.53 13.81 -26.46
N ALA A 147 11.72 14.58 -27.20
CA ALA A 147 11.27 14.21 -28.55
C ALA A 147 12.42 13.87 -29.53
N ASN A 148 13.59 14.48 -29.32
CA ASN A 148 14.79 14.29 -30.13
C ASN A 148 15.81 13.33 -29.48
N GLU A 149 15.46 12.66 -28.38
CA GLU A 149 16.35 11.73 -27.70
C GLU A 149 16.13 10.29 -28.15
N GLU A 150 17.22 9.54 -28.33
CA GLU A 150 17.14 8.11 -28.60
C GLU A 150 16.49 7.36 -27.44
N ARG A 151 15.34 6.75 -27.73
CA ARG A 151 14.68 5.85 -26.79
C ARG A 151 15.42 4.52 -26.80
N GLY A 152 15.94 4.14 -25.63
CA GLY A 152 16.64 2.87 -25.46
C GLY A 152 15.77 1.65 -25.78
N SER A 153 16.42 0.58 -26.24
CA SER A 153 15.84 -0.78 -26.34
C SER A 153 16.04 -1.60 -25.06
N GLY A 154 16.74 -1.06 -24.05
CA GLY A 154 16.97 -1.73 -22.78
C GLY A 154 15.68 -1.88 -21.97
N GLY A 155 15.70 -2.80 -20.99
CA GLY A 155 14.55 -3.11 -20.15
C GLY A 155 14.00 -1.91 -19.36
N TRP A 156 13.07 -2.16 -18.44
CA TRP A 156 12.29 -1.14 -17.71
C TRP A 156 13.09 0.06 -17.14
N TRP A 157 14.38 -0.12 -16.86
CA TRP A 157 15.28 0.87 -16.23
C TRP A 157 16.08 1.74 -17.20
N ASP A 158 16.02 1.47 -18.51
CA ASP A 158 16.80 2.16 -19.53
C ASP A 158 16.09 3.43 -20.00
N TRP A 159 16.13 4.47 -19.17
CA TRP A 159 15.45 5.73 -19.44
C TRP A 159 16.34 6.67 -20.25
N HIS A 160 15.75 7.32 -21.25
CA HIS A 160 16.38 8.44 -21.93
C HIS A 160 16.58 9.64 -20.96
N PRO A 161 17.51 10.56 -21.24
CA PRO A 161 17.88 11.65 -20.34
C PRO A 161 16.70 12.48 -19.83
N SER A 162 15.80 12.95 -20.69
CA SER A 162 14.64 13.75 -20.30
C SER A 162 13.66 13.01 -19.38
N LYS A 163 13.45 11.70 -19.60
CA LYS A 163 12.64 10.88 -18.67
C LYS A 163 13.33 10.71 -17.31
N THR A 164 14.66 10.62 -17.31
CA THR A 164 15.44 10.59 -16.06
C THR A 164 15.34 11.91 -15.31
N ALA A 165 15.41 13.05 -16.01
CA ALA A 165 15.18 14.37 -15.44
C ALA A 165 13.76 14.51 -14.84
N LEU A 166 12.74 14.03 -15.55
CA LEU A 166 11.35 14.01 -15.06
C LEU A 166 11.19 13.20 -13.76
N GLU A 167 11.80 12.01 -13.68
CA GLU A 167 11.80 11.19 -12.46
C GLU A 167 12.65 11.81 -11.33
N TYR A 168 13.75 12.50 -11.66
CA TYR A 168 14.54 13.25 -10.68
C TYR A 168 13.68 14.35 -10.05
N LEU A 169 13.09 15.21 -10.88
CA LEU A 169 12.26 16.35 -10.46
C LEU A 169 11.04 15.93 -9.63
N TRP A 170 10.41 14.80 -9.97
CA TRP A 170 9.32 14.26 -9.15
C TRP A 170 9.82 13.76 -7.78
N ARG A 171 10.94 13.04 -7.74
CA ARG A 171 11.49 12.48 -6.49
C ARG A 171 12.11 13.54 -5.58
N SER A 172 12.60 14.65 -6.13
CA SER A 172 13.05 15.84 -5.39
C SER A 172 11.91 16.78 -5.01
N GLY A 173 10.67 16.50 -5.44
CA GLY A 173 9.49 17.27 -5.08
C GLY A 173 9.32 18.58 -5.86
N ASP A 174 10.11 18.83 -6.90
CA ASP A 174 9.96 19.97 -7.81
C ASP A 174 8.74 19.78 -8.72
N LEU A 175 8.46 18.53 -9.11
CA LEU A 175 7.26 18.13 -9.82
C LEU A 175 6.37 17.21 -8.98
N SER A 176 5.07 17.24 -9.27
CA SER A 176 4.08 16.37 -8.66
C SER A 176 3.20 15.71 -9.72
N VAL A 177 2.73 14.50 -9.44
CA VAL A 177 1.77 13.82 -10.32
C VAL A 177 0.39 14.43 -10.09
N CYS A 178 -0.12 15.18 -11.07
CA CYS A 178 -1.39 15.90 -10.94
C CYS A 178 -2.61 15.00 -11.24
N HIS A 179 -2.43 13.99 -12.09
CA HIS A 179 -3.35 12.89 -12.37
C HIS A 179 -2.65 11.81 -13.20
N ARG A 180 -3.40 10.77 -13.60
CA ARG A 180 -2.94 9.76 -14.56
C ARG A 180 -3.84 9.71 -15.79
N LYS A 181 -3.23 9.55 -16.97
CA LYS A 181 -3.93 9.20 -18.21
C LYS A 181 -3.74 7.70 -18.46
N GLY A 182 -4.77 6.91 -18.19
CA GLY A 182 -4.59 5.47 -18.03
C GLY A 182 -3.66 5.17 -16.86
N PHE A 183 -2.54 4.49 -17.09
CA PHE A 183 -1.51 4.27 -16.06
C PHE A 183 -0.31 5.23 -16.20
N ARG A 184 -0.31 6.12 -17.18
CA ARG A 184 0.78 7.08 -17.36
C ARG A 184 0.60 8.25 -16.39
N LYS A 185 1.65 8.57 -15.63
CA LYS A 185 1.70 9.77 -14.80
C LYS A 185 1.68 11.01 -15.69
N VAL A 186 0.92 12.01 -15.26
CA VAL A 186 0.96 13.37 -15.79
C VAL A 186 1.56 14.23 -14.68
N TYR A 187 2.68 14.88 -14.99
CA TYR A 187 3.46 15.69 -14.07
C TYR A 187 3.15 17.17 -14.29
N ASP A 188 3.13 17.93 -13.22
CA ASP A 188 3.01 19.39 -13.25
C ASP A 188 3.88 19.98 -12.13
N LEU A 189 4.10 21.28 -12.15
CA LEU A 189 4.82 22.00 -11.09
C LEU A 189 4.16 21.72 -9.74
N THR A 190 4.95 21.41 -8.73
CA THR A 190 4.43 21.06 -7.40
C THR A 190 3.52 22.16 -6.84
N GLU A 191 3.83 23.44 -7.06
CA GLU A 191 2.99 24.57 -6.63
C GLU A 191 1.63 24.68 -7.35
N ARG A 192 1.47 24.06 -8.53
CA ARG A 192 0.18 23.97 -9.25
C ARG A 192 -0.67 22.79 -8.77
N VAL A 193 -0.04 21.78 -8.15
CA VAL A 193 -0.70 20.56 -7.70
C VAL A 193 -1.05 20.61 -6.22
N ILE A 194 -0.10 21.00 -5.38
CA ILE A 194 -0.23 20.93 -3.93
C ILE A 194 -0.89 22.21 -3.42
N PRO A 195 -1.95 22.14 -2.60
CA PRO A 195 -2.60 23.34 -2.11
C PRO A 195 -1.65 24.21 -1.26
N PRO A 196 -1.81 25.55 -1.28
CA PRO A 196 -0.85 26.46 -0.67
C PRO A 196 -0.58 26.19 0.82
N GLU A 197 -1.57 25.74 1.58
CA GLU A 197 -1.40 25.47 3.00
C GLU A 197 -0.46 24.29 3.27
N GLN A 198 -0.54 23.19 2.50
CA GLN A 198 0.41 22.08 2.63
C GLN A 198 1.74 22.38 1.93
N LEU A 199 1.72 23.13 0.82
CA LEU A 199 2.94 23.53 0.10
C LEU A 199 3.86 24.38 0.98
N ASN A 200 3.28 25.33 1.72
CA ASN A 200 3.99 26.31 2.54
C ASN A 200 4.27 25.84 3.97
N ALA A 201 3.52 24.85 4.47
CA ALA A 201 3.82 24.24 5.76
C ALA A 201 5.24 23.66 5.80
N ARG A 202 5.89 23.84 6.95
CA ARG A 202 7.23 23.32 7.25
C ARG A 202 7.17 22.62 8.60
N VAL A 203 7.82 21.48 8.68
CA VAL A 203 7.89 20.64 9.87
C VAL A 203 9.36 20.38 10.14
N SER A 204 9.80 20.48 11.39
CA SER A 204 11.19 20.16 11.75
C SER A 204 11.48 18.67 11.48
N GLU A 205 12.75 18.25 11.39
CA GLU A 205 13.04 16.82 11.24
C GLU A 205 12.57 16.02 12.46
N ASP A 206 12.73 16.57 13.66
CA ASP A 206 12.29 15.93 14.91
C ASP A 206 10.77 15.74 14.97
N ASP A 207 9.99 16.76 14.60
CA ASP A 207 8.53 16.66 14.53
C ASP A 207 8.07 15.68 13.45
N MET A 208 8.79 15.63 12.30
CA MET A 208 8.51 14.64 11.25
C MET A 208 8.80 13.22 11.74
N ILE A 209 9.90 13.00 12.48
CA ILE A 209 10.23 11.70 13.08
C ILE A 209 9.17 11.31 14.10
N ASP A 210 8.77 12.23 14.99
CA ASP A 210 7.74 11.95 15.99
C ASP A 210 6.39 11.62 15.32
N TRP A 211 6.00 12.39 14.31
CA TRP A 211 4.82 12.11 13.50
C TRP A 211 4.91 10.75 12.81
N ALA A 212 6.03 10.45 12.13
CA ALA A 212 6.19 9.20 11.39
C ALA A 212 6.11 7.99 12.31
N CYS A 213 6.74 8.07 13.49
CA CYS A 213 6.72 7.02 14.47
C CYS A 213 5.34 6.82 15.12
N THR A 214 4.74 7.91 15.62
CA THR A 214 3.43 7.88 16.28
C THR A 214 2.35 7.40 15.31
N SER A 215 2.31 7.96 14.11
CA SER A 215 1.27 7.66 13.12
C SER A 215 1.44 6.26 12.50
N ALA A 216 2.66 5.73 12.40
CA ALA A 216 2.89 4.33 12.05
C ALA A 216 2.39 3.39 13.15
N LEU A 217 2.68 3.69 14.42
CA LEU A 217 2.26 2.85 15.54
C LEU A 217 0.73 2.86 15.71
N ASP A 218 0.11 4.02 15.55
CA ASP A 218 -1.35 4.18 15.53
C ASP A 218 -2.02 3.35 14.42
N ARG A 219 -1.36 3.13 13.28
CA ARG A 219 -1.91 2.31 12.17
C ARG A 219 -1.59 0.82 12.29
N LEU A 220 -0.49 0.49 12.95
CA LEU A 220 -0.08 -0.89 13.18
C LEU A 220 -0.70 -1.48 14.45
N GLY A 221 -1.19 -0.64 15.37
CA GLY A 221 -1.68 -0.98 16.71
C GLY A 221 -0.57 -1.35 17.69
N PHE A 222 0.42 -2.11 17.22
CA PHE A 222 1.65 -2.48 17.92
C PHE A 222 2.76 -2.68 16.89
N ALA A 223 4.02 -2.41 17.26
CA ALA A 223 5.15 -2.61 16.36
C ALA A 223 6.50 -2.69 17.06
N THR A 224 7.49 -3.30 16.40
CA THR A 224 8.90 -3.08 16.73
C THR A 224 9.40 -1.77 16.11
N SER A 225 10.51 -1.21 16.61
CA SER A 225 11.14 -0.02 16.01
C SER A 225 11.45 -0.19 14.51
N GLY A 226 11.81 -1.40 14.08
CA GLY A 226 12.04 -1.70 12.67
C GLY A 226 10.76 -1.66 11.83
N GLU A 227 9.63 -2.15 12.35
CA GLU A 227 8.34 -2.08 11.68
C GLU A 227 7.83 -0.63 11.61
N ILE A 228 8.10 0.17 12.65
CA ILE A 228 7.82 1.61 12.66
C ILE A 228 8.59 2.33 11.54
N ALA A 229 9.91 2.13 11.45
CA ALA A 229 10.73 2.74 10.39
C ALA A 229 10.27 2.31 8.98
N ALA A 230 9.88 1.05 8.82
CA ALA A 230 9.48 0.47 7.55
C ALA A 230 8.05 0.84 7.10
N PHE A 231 7.25 1.50 7.94
CA PHE A 231 5.85 1.81 7.62
C PHE A 231 5.76 2.79 6.43
N TYR A 232 6.32 3.99 6.57
CA TYR A 232 6.41 4.97 5.49
C TYR A 232 7.74 4.94 4.73
N ALA A 233 8.80 4.38 5.34
CA ALA A 233 10.17 4.38 4.82
C ALA A 233 10.75 5.80 4.56
N ILE A 234 10.42 6.76 5.43
CA ILE A 234 10.94 8.16 5.36
C ILE A 234 11.92 8.51 6.48
N ILE A 235 12.07 7.63 7.47
CA ILE A 235 13.03 7.72 8.57
C ILE A 235 13.94 6.49 8.57
N THR A 236 15.09 6.61 9.21
CA THR A 236 16.03 5.50 9.35
C THR A 236 15.65 4.55 10.51
N PRO A 237 16.09 3.28 10.48
CA PRO A 237 15.93 2.39 11.63
C PRO A 237 16.56 2.92 12.92
N ALA A 238 17.65 3.67 12.83
CA ALA A 238 18.31 4.28 13.98
C ALA A 238 17.45 5.40 14.60
N GLN A 239 16.85 6.26 13.77
CA GLN A 239 15.91 7.29 14.21
C GLN A 239 14.70 6.67 14.93
N ALA A 240 14.08 5.64 14.35
CA ALA A 240 12.96 4.96 15.00
C ALA A 240 13.34 4.28 16.33
N LYS A 241 14.52 3.66 16.39
CA LYS A 241 15.03 3.05 17.63
C LYS A 241 15.26 4.09 18.73
N HIS A 242 15.90 5.21 18.37
CA HIS A 242 16.12 6.32 19.30
C HIS A 242 14.79 6.90 19.81
N TRP A 243 13.84 7.15 18.89
CA TRP A 243 12.51 7.61 19.23
C TRP A 243 11.79 6.68 20.22
N CYS A 244 11.85 5.36 20.01
CA CYS A 244 11.23 4.40 20.93
C CYS A 244 11.83 4.49 22.35
N VAL A 245 13.16 4.66 22.48
CA VAL A 245 13.82 4.83 23.79
C VAL A 245 13.31 6.10 24.48
N VAL A 246 13.31 7.23 23.78
CA VAL A 246 12.84 8.51 24.33
C VAL A 246 11.36 8.44 24.71
N ALA A 247 10.53 7.85 23.85
CA ALA A 247 9.09 7.73 24.07
C ALA A 247 8.74 6.76 25.22
N LEU A 248 9.54 5.72 25.46
CA LEU A 248 9.42 4.86 26.65
C LEU A 248 9.78 5.62 27.92
N THR A 249 10.92 6.33 27.93
CA THR A 249 11.33 7.15 29.09
C THR A 249 10.28 8.23 29.41
N GLY A 250 9.69 8.82 28.36
CA GLY A 250 8.59 9.79 28.47
C GLY A 250 7.21 9.16 28.65
N GLN A 251 7.09 7.85 28.90
CA GLN A 251 5.84 7.13 29.15
C GLN A 251 4.77 7.27 28.04
N ARG A 252 5.18 7.60 26.81
CA ARG A 252 4.30 7.62 25.63
C ARG A 252 4.12 6.23 25.02
N LEU A 253 5.04 5.32 25.32
CA LEU A 253 5.01 3.91 24.89
C LEU A 253 4.94 2.97 26.08
N ILE A 254 4.35 1.80 25.83
CA ILE A 254 4.42 0.65 26.73
C ILE A 254 5.07 -0.50 25.96
N GLU A 255 5.99 -1.21 26.60
CA GLU A 255 6.52 -2.47 26.09
C GLU A 255 5.54 -3.60 26.37
N VAL A 256 5.21 -4.36 25.33
CA VAL A 256 4.33 -5.54 25.41
C VAL A 256 4.97 -6.72 24.67
N ASP A 257 4.59 -7.92 25.05
CA ASP A 257 4.92 -9.14 24.31
C ASP A 257 3.71 -9.56 23.48
N ILE A 258 3.87 -9.58 22.15
CA ILE A 258 2.83 -10.02 21.23
C ILE A 258 3.01 -11.51 20.97
N GLU A 259 1.97 -12.30 21.25
CA GLU A 259 1.97 -13.72 20.94
C GLU A 259 1.77 -13.95 19.42
N ALA A 260 2.69 -14.69 18.83
CA ALA A 260 2.64 -15.14 17.45
C ALA A 260 1.75 -16.38 17.28
N ALA A 261 1.43 -16.72 16.04
CA ALA A 261 0.60 -17.88 15.71
C ALA A 261 1.24 -19.23 16.10
N ASP A 262 2.56 -19.27 16.34
CA ASP A 262 3.30 -20.43 16.83
C ASP A 262 3.49 -20.42 18.37
N GLY A 263 2.90 -19.44 19.07
CA GLY A 263 3.02 -19.26 20.52
C GLY A 263 4.30 -18.51 20.96
N SER A 264 5.19 -18.14 20.04
CA SER A 264 6.37 -17.33 20.38
C SER A 264 5.98 -15.91 20.78
N LEU A 265 6.70 -15.33 21.74
CA LEU A 265 6.50 -13.96 22.19
C LEU A 265 7.45 -13.01 21.44
N ARG A 266 6.90 -11.91 20.93
CA ARG A 266 7.68 -10.86 20.28
C ARG A 266 7.55 -9.53 21.04
N PRO A 267 8.65 -9.05 21.64
CA PRO A 267 8.71 -7.71 22.21
C PRO A 267 8.33 -6.65 21.18
N SER A 268 7.37 -5.81 21.54
CA SER A 268 6.82 -4.74 20.71
C SER A 268 6.46 -3.53 21.57
N PHE A 269 6.16 -2.42 20.92
CA PHE A 269 5.63 -1.22 21.54
C PHE A 269 4.15 -1.06 21.19
N ILE A 270 3.39 -0.44 22.10
CA ILE A 270 2.08 0.16 21.86
C ILE A 270 2.10 1.61 22.36
N LEU A 271 1.23 2.46 21.85
CA LEU A 271 1.02 3.79 22.43
C LEU A 271 0.37 3.65 23.81
N ALA A 272 0.82 4.45 24.78
CA ALA A 272 0.27 4.42 26.14
C ALA A 272 -1.18 4.91 26.21
N ASN A 273 -1.59 5.77 25.26
CA ASN A 273 -2.94 6.29 25.15
C ASN A 273 -3.87 5.41 24.29
N THR A 274 -3.46 4.20 23.91
CA THR A 274 -4.35 3.23 23.26
C THR A 274 -5.45 2.87 24.26
N THR A 275 -6.53 3.65 24.25
CA THR A 275 -7.74 3.35 25.00
C THR A 275 -8.21 1.96 24.60
N GLN A 276 -8.76 1.20 25.54
CA GLN A 276 -9.52 -0.01 25.24
C GLN A 276 -10.79 0.40 24.51
N SER A 277 -10.65 0.89 23.27
CA SER A 277 -11.79 1.04 22.38
C SER A 277 -12.36 -0.35 22.16
N GLU A 278 -13.67 -0.50 22.33
CA GLU A 278 -14.35 -1.76 22.06
C GLU A 278 -14.06 -2.15 20.60
N LEU A 279 -13.16 -3.13 20.43
CA LEU A 279 -12.83 -3.65 19.12
C LEU A 279 -14.11 -4.13 18.46
N SER A 280 -14.29 -3.80 17.18
CA SER A 280 -15.41 -4.34 16.42
C SER A 280 -15.38 -5.87 16.46
N ALA A 281 -16.51 -6.53 16.71
CA ALA A 281 -16.55 -7.99 16.63
C ALA A 281 -16.18 -8.45 15.20
N PRO A 282 -15.34 -9.49 15.02
CA PRO A 282 -15.10 -10.08 13.72
C PRO A 282 -16.44 -10.53 13.10
N ASN A 283 -16.66 -10.18 11.83
CA ASN A 283 -17.83 -10.66 11.10
C ASN A 283 -17.49 -11.91 10.26
N ASN A 284 -18.49 -12.70 9.91
CA ASN A 284 -18.29 -13.92 9.10
C ASN A 284 -18.09 -13.64 7.60
N ARG A 285 -17.85 -12.39 7.21
CA ARG A 285 -17.70 -12.01 5.81
C ARG A 285 -16.36 -12.48 5.27
N VAL A 286 -16.40 -13.08 4.08
CA VAL A 286 -15.20 -13.35 3.28
C VAL A 286 -14.80 -12.06 2.56
N ARG A 287 -13.51 -11.73 2.57
CA ARG A 287 -12.93 -10.59 1.85
C ARG A 287 -11.78 -11.05 0.98
N LEU A 288 -11.79 -10.61 -0.28
CA LEU A 288 -10.63 -10.73 -1.15
C LEU A 288 -9.69 -9.55 -0.88
N LEU A 289 -8.42 -9.83 -0.59
CA LEU A 289 -7.42 -8.80 -0.33
C LEU A 289 -6.45 -8.67 -1.50
N SER A 290 -5.98 -7.45 -1.71
CA SER A 290 -4.84 -7.21 -2.60
C SER A 290 -3.60 -7.92 -2.04
N PRO A 291 -2.74 -8.49 -2.89
CA PRO A 291 -1.44 -8.96 -2.45
C PRO A 291 -0.59 -7.86 -1.81
N PHE A 292 -0.83 -6.60 -2.17
CA PHE A 292 -0.16 -5.41 -1.63
C PHE A 292 -0.98 -4.69 -0.57
N ASP A 293 -2.01 -5.34 -0.02
CA ASP A 293 -2.79 -4.75 1.08
C ASP A 293 -1.87 -4.40 2.26
N PRO A 294 -2.04 -3.23 2.91
CA PRO A 294 -1.21 -2.85 4.05
C PRO A 294 -1.19 -3.90 5.17
N ALA A 295 -2.28 -4.66 5.34
CA ALA A 295 -2.35 -5.75 6.32
C ALA A 295 -1.47 -6.97 5.97
N LEU A 296 -1.02 -7.07 4.72
CA LEU A 296 -0.27 -8.21 4.19
C LEU A 296 1.14 -7.84 3.72
N ARG A 297 1.40 -6.55 3.50
CA ARG A 297 2.65 -6.04 2.91
C ARG A 297 3.88 -6.54 3.66
N ASP A 298 3.89 -6.43 4.99
CA ASP A 298 4.93 -7.05 5.81
C ASP A 298 4.68 -8.56 5.88
N ARG A 299 5.36 -9.30 5.00
CA ARG A 299 5.25 -10.76 4.91
C ARG A 299 5.70 -11.46 6.19
N LYS A 300 6.68 -10.89 6.92
CA LYS A 300 7.16 -11.45 8.18
C LYS A 300 6.12 -11.28 9.27
N ARG A 301 5.43 -10.14 9.31
CA ARG A 301 4.29 -9.93 10.21
C ARG A 301 3.09 -10.80 9.82
N ALA A 302 2.76 -10.91 8.54
CA ALA A 302 1.67 -11.76 8.08
C ALA A 302 1.92 -13.23 8.48
N GLN A 303 3.14 -13.74 8.28
CA GLN A 303 3.55 -15.06 8.76
C GLN A 303 3.41 -15.16 10.29
N ARG A 304 3.94 -14.19 11.04
CA ARG A 304 3.95 -14.23 12.50
C ARG A 304 2.55 -14.18 13.12
N LEU A 305 1.65 -13.35 12.61
CA LEU A 305 0.31 -13.16 13.19
C LEU A 305 -0.71 -14.19 12.70
N PHE A 306 -0.62 -14.60 11.43
CA PHE A 306 -1.64 -15.43 10.79
C PHE A 306 -1.16 -16.82 10.41
N ASN A 307 0.12 -17.14 10.64
CA ASN A 307 0.79 -18.34 10.09
C ASN A 307 0.63 -18.44 8.55
N PHE A 308 0.66 -17.30 7.87
CA PHE A 308 0.35 -17.20 6.45
C PHE A 308 1.60 -16.83 5.64
N HIS A 309 2.26 -17.85 5.07
CA HIS A 309 3.44 -17.64 4.24
C HIS A 309 3.00 -17.20 2.85
N TYR A 310 3.25 -15.95 2.47
CA TYR A 310 2.69 -15.39 1.25
C TYR A 310 3.74 -14.85 0.29
N ARG A 311 3.75 -15.40 -0.92
CA ARG A 311 4.58 -14.96 -2.04
C ARG A 311 3.76 -14.96 -3.32
N ILE A 312 3.76 -13.83 -4.02
CA ILE A 312 3.23 -13.73 -5.38
C ILE A 312 4.27 -14.36 -6.32
N GLU A 313 3.80 -15.14 -7.30
CA GLU A 313 4.67 -15.91 -8.19
C GLU A 313 4.75 -15.31 -9.60
N ILE A 314 4.56 -13.99 -9.69
CA ILE A 314 4.54 -13.21 -10.94
C ILE A 314 5.87 -13.32 -11.71
N PHE A 315 6.98 -13.45 -10.99
CA PHE A 315 8.32 -13.63 -11.55
C PHE A 315 8.78 -15.10 -11.59
N VAL A 316 7.96 -16.03 -11.11
CA VAL A 316 8.27 -17.46 -11.14
C VAL A 316 7.80 -18.03 -12.49
N PRO A 317 8.65 -18.73 -13.25
CA PRO A 317 8.25 -19.41 -14.47
C PRO A 317 7.07 -20.35 -14.22
N ALA A 318 6.11 -20.43 -15.15
CA ALA A 318 4.85 -21.14 -14.96
C ALA A 318 5.00 -22.58 -14.39
N PRO A 319 5.95 -23.42 -14.86
CA PRO A 319 6.10 -24.78 -14.33
C PRO A 319 6.64 -24.87 -12.90
N LYS A 320 7.19 -23.77 -12.35
CA LYS A 320 7.76 -23.71 -10.99
C LYS A 320 6.84 -23.05 -9.97
N ARG A 321 5.63 -22.65 -10.39
CA ARG A 321 4.64 -21.99 -9.54
C ARG A 321 4.01 -23.02 -8.61
N GLN A 322 3.91 -22.67 -7.33
CA GLN A 322 3.21 -23.47 -6.32
C GLN A 322 1.70 -23.23 -6.41
N TYR A 323 1.29 -21.96 -6.48
CA TYR A 323 -0.12 -21.58 -6.45
C TYR A 323 -0.57 -20.98 -7.78
N GLY A 324 0.12 -19.97 -8.30
CA GLY A 324 -0.35 -19.29 -9.50
C GLY A 324 0.30 -17.94 -9.72
N TYR A 325 0.09 -17.37 -10.91
CA TYR A 325 0.78 -16.15 -11.35
C TYR A 325 0.54 -14.97 -10.40
N TYR A 326 -0.71 -14.71 -10.05
CA TYR A 326 -1.12 -13.59 -9.20
C TYR A 326 -2.30 -14.00 -8.34
N VAL A 327 -2.03 -14.78 -7.29
CA VAL A 327 -3.04 -15.21 -6.33
C VAL A 327 -3.43 -14.07 -5.38
N PHE A 328 -4.62 -14.13 -4.81
CA PHE A 328 -5.16 -13.15 -3.87
C PHE A 328 -5.40 -13.80 -2.51
N PRO A 329 -4.96 -13.19 -1.40
CA PRO A 329 -5.29 -13.67 -0.06
C PRO A 329 -6.77 -13.52 0.25
N VAL A 330 -7.32 -14.51 0.95
CA VAL A 330 -8.73 -14.53 1.34
C VAL A 330 -8.82 -14.46 2.87
N LEU A 331 -9.49 -13.42 3.38
CA LEU A 331 -9.74 -13.21 4.81
C LEU A 331 -11.18 -13.61 5.15
N GLN A 332 -11.40 -14.26 6.30
CA GLN A 332 -12.72 -14.40 6.90
C GLN A 332 -12.63 -14.22 8.42
N GLY A 333 -13.42 -13.29 8.97
CA GLY A 333 -13.31 -12.90 10.36
C GLY A 333 -11.93 -12.31 10.66
N ASP A 334 -11.20 -12.93 11.57
CA ASP A 334 -9.84 -12.56 11.98
C ASP A 334 -8.74 -13.46 11.39
N ARG A 335 -9.06 -14.30 10.39
CA ARG A 335 -8.14 -15.30 9.85
C ARG A 335 -8.00 -15.22 8.33
N LEU A 336 -6.78 -15.42 7.85
CA LEU A 336 -6.52 -15.72 6.44
C LEU A 336 -6.90 -17.19 6.21
N ILE A 337 -7.91 -17.42 5.37
CA ILE A 337 -8.50 -18.74 5.15
C ILE A 337 -7.94 -19.45 3.91
N GLY A 338 -7.19 -18.74 3.07
CA GLY A 338 -6.54 -19.33 1.90
C GLY A 338 -6.05 -18.31 0.89
N ARG A 339 -5.68 -18.82 -0.29
CA ARG A 339 -5.29 -18.05 -1.47
C ARG A 339 -6.19 -18.45 -2.64
N ILE A 340 -6.59 -17.50 -3.48
CA ILE A 340 -7.37 -17.77 -4.69
C ILE A 340 -6.63 -17.28 -5.94
N ASP A 341 -6.52 -18.13 -6.95
CA ASP A 341 -6.11 -17.74 -8.29
C ASP A 341 -7.37 -17.34 -9.07
N THR A 342 -7.53 -16.05 -9.28
CA THR A 342 -8.64 -15.49 -10.03
C THR A 342 -8.19 -14.34 -10.90
N ARG A 343 -8.79 -14.23 -12.08
CA ARG A 343 -8.49 -13.18 -13.05
C ARG A 343 -9.76 -12.76 -13.77
N ARG A 344 -9.73 -11.57 -14.35
CA ARG A 344 -10.71 -11.13 -15.34
C ARG A 344 -10.18 -11.42 -16.74
N ASP A 345 -11.01 -12.00 -17.59
CA ASP A 345 -10.74 -12.20 -19.00
C ASP A 345 -12.01 -11.86 -19.81
N GLY A 346 -11.93 -10.82 -20.63
CA GLY A 346 -13.09 -10.19 -21.27
C GLY A 346 -14.14 -9.72 -20.25
N THR A 347 -15.34 -10.27 -20.36
CA THR A 347 -16.48 -9.99 -19.47
C THR A 347 -16.65 -11.01 -18.35
N ALA A 348 -15.77 -12.00 -18.22
CA ALA A 348 -15.89 -13.04 -17.21
C ALA A 348 -14.77 -12.94 -16.16
N THR A 349 -15.12 -13.28 -14.92
CA THR A 349 -14.16 -13.55 -13.85
C THR A 349 -13.93 -15.06 -13.76
N PHE A 350 -12.70 -15.49 -14.02
CA PHE A 350 -12.30 -16.88 -13.92
C PHE A 350 -11.72 -17.15 -12.54
N VAL A 351 -12.20 -18.20 -11.88
CA VAL A 351 -11.58 -18.77 -10.69
C VAL A 351 -10.90 -20.07 -11.09
N THR A 352 -9.58 -20.06 -11.14
CA THR A 352 -8.80 -21.24 -11.53
C THR A 352 -8.62 -22.18 -10.35
N ALA A 353 -8.29 -21.66 -9.17
CA ALA A 353 -8.16 -22.47 -7.98
C ALA A 353 -8.24 -21.68 -6.67
N PHE A 354 -8.62 -22.36 -5.59
CA PHE A 354 -8.58 -21.89 -4.22
C PHE A 354 -7.86 -22.92 -3.35
N TRP A 355 -6.84 -22.47 -2.62
CA TRP A 355 -6.08 -23.27 -1.67
C TRP A 355 -6.44 -22.82 -0.25
N PRO A 356 -7.20 -23.62 0.51
CA PRO A 356 -7.47 -23.34 1.92
C PRO A 356 -6.18 -23.43 2.74
N GLU A 357 -6.03 -22.59 3.77
CA GLU A 357 -4.92 -22.76 4.72
C GLU A 357 -5.09 -24.04 5.56
N LYS A 358 -3.98 -24.59 6.05
CA LYS A 358 -3.98 -25.78 6.91
C LYS A 358 -4.94 -25.59 8.10
N GLY A 359 -5.84 -26.55 8.29
CA GLY A 359 -6.85 -26.53 9.35
C GLY A 359 -8.12 -25.74 9.01
N VAL A 360 -8.23 -25.17 7.81
CA VAL A 360 -9.45 -24.52 7.32
C VAL A 360 -10.31 -25.54 6.57
N ARG A 361 -11.53 -25.80 7.07
CA ARG A 361 -12.51 -26.70 6.41
C ARG A 361 -13.39 -25.95 5.42
N MET A 362 -13.46 -26.30 4.14
CA MET A 362 -14.33 -25.61 3.19
C MET A 362 -15.73 -26.24 3.11
N GLY A 363 -16.43 -26.27 4.25
CA GLY A 363 -17.83 -26.71 4.30
C GLY A 363 -18.77 -25.82 3.46
N LYS A 364 -19.97 -26.34 3.16
CA LYS A 364 -20.96 -25.71 2.25
C LYS A 364 -21.19 -24.21 2.51
N ALA A 365 -21.27 -23.79 3.79
CA ALA A 365 -21.48 -22.39 4.14
C ALA A 365 -20.31 -21.48 3.77
N ARG A 366 -19.06 -21.94 3.97
CA ARG A 366 -17.86 -21.17 3.64
C ARG A 366 -17.64 -21.10 2.13
N VAL A 367 -17.90 -22.19 1.42
CA VAL A 367 -17.88 -22.21 -0.06
C VAL A 367 -18.89 -21.21 -0.63
N ARG A 368 -20.13 -21.19 -0.13
CA ARG A 368 -21.13 -20.17 -0.53
C ARG A 368 -20.68 -18.75 -0.21
N ALA A 369 -20.08 -18.51 0.95
CA ALA A 369 -19.59 -17.19 1.33
C ALA A 369 -18.43 -16.71 0.44
N LEU A 370 -17.54 -17.63 0.05
CA LEU A 370 -16.47 -17.36 -0.92
C LEU A 370 -17.04 -17.04 -2.30
N ALA A 371 -17.95 -17.86 -2.81
CA ALA A 371 -18.61 -17.62 -4.09
C ALA A 371 -19.30 -16.26 -4.13
N ALA A 372 -20.07 -15.92 -3.08
CA ALA A 372 -20.72 -14.62 -2.97
C ALA A 372 -19.73 -13.44 -2.90
N GLU A 373 -18.53 -13.62 -2.36
CA GLU A 373 -17.49 -12.59 -2.42
C GLU A 373 -16.92 -12.45 -3.82
N ILE A 374 -16.70 -13.56 -4.53
CA ILE A 374 -16.28 -13.53 -5.94
C ILE A 374 -17.33 -12.87 -6.83
N ASP A 375 -18.62 -13.11 -6.62
CA ASP A 375 -19.69 -12.42 -7.38
C ASP A 375 -19.65 -10.89 -7.17
N ARG A 376 -19.37 -10.46 -5.93
CA ARG A 376 -19.20 -9.04 -5.61
C ARG A 376 -17.93 -8.46 -6.25
N VAL A 377 -16.84 -9.22 -6.29
CA VAL A 377 -15.61 -8.82 -7.00
C VAL A 377 -15.86 -8.76 -8.50
N ALA A 378 -16.56 -9.74 -9.08
CA ALA A 378 -16.93 -9.78 -10.49
C ALA A 378 -17.73 -8.53 -10.88
N THR A 379 -18.74 -8.17 -10.07
CA THR A 379 -19.49 -6.92 -10.23
C THR A 379 -18.58 -5.69 -10.17
N PHE A 380 -17.66 -5.66 -9.20
CA PHE A 380 -16.72 -4.55 -9.03
C PHE A 380 -15.79 -4.36 -10.23
N VAL A 381 -15.29 -5.46 -10.79
CA VAL A 381 -14.40 -5.43 -11.95
C VAL A 381 -15.16 -5.36 -13.28
N GLY A 382 -16.50 -5.31 -13.27
CA GLY A 382 -17.33 -5.17 -14.46
C GLY A 382 -17.49 -6.46 -15.27
N SER A 383 -17.38 -7.63 -14.63
CA SER A 383 -17.70 -8.92 -15.22
C SER A 383 -19.21 -9.19 -15.13
N THR A 384 -19.75 -9.89 -16.14
CA THR A 384 -21.14 -10.38 -16.19
C THR A 384 -21.27 -11.80 -15.66
N ASP A 385 -20.18 -12.59 -15.73
CA ASP A 385 -20.19 -14.01 -15.41
C ASP A 385 -18.99 -14.40 -14.53
N VAL A 386 -19.17 -15.48 -13.77
CA VAL A 386 -18.10 -16.12 -13.01
C VAL A 386 -17.95 -17.57 -13.47
N VAL A 387 -16.75 -17.90 -13.95
CA VAL A 387 -16.42 -19.25 -14.42
C VAL A 387 -15.50 -19.91 -13.39
N TRP A 388 -15.95 -21.04 -12.86
CA TRP A 388 -15.20 -21.84 -11.91
C TRP A 388 -14.51 -23.00 -12.65
N GLY A 389 -13.19 -23.08 -12.53
CA GLY A 389 -12.43 -24.17 -13.13
C GLY A 389 -12.74 -25.53 -12.50
N ASP A 390 -12.59 -26.60 -13.27
CA ASP A 390 -12.75 -27.96 -12.76
C ASP A 390 -11.76 -28.23 -11.62
N GLY A 391 -12.29 -28.73 -10.51
CA GLY A 391 -11.51 -28.96 -9.30
C GLY A 391 -10.85 -27.70 -8.74
N TRP A 392 -11.48 -26.52 -8.89
CA TRP A 392 -10.95 -25.25 -8.37
C TRP A 392 -10.62 -25.33 -6.88
N LEU A 393 -11.41 -26.05 -6.07
CA LEU A 393 -11.19 -26.17 -4.64
C LEU A 393 -10.10 -27.23 -4.33
N LYS A 394 -8.94 -26.79 -3.83
CA LYS A 394 -7.75 -27.63 -3.58
C LYS A 394 -7.60 -28.01 -2.09
N GLU A 395 -8.55 -28.77 -1.54
CA GLU A 395 -8.56 -29.12 -0.09
C GLU A 395 -7.39 -30.02 0.39
N ASN A 396 -6.71 -30.71 -0.53
CA ASN A 396 -5.64 -31.68 -0.21
C ASN A 396 -4.26 -31.23 -0.71
N TYR A 397 -4.04 -29.91 -0.84
CA TYR A 397 -2.79 -29.37 -1.36
C TYR A 397 -1.66 -29.30 -0.32
#